data_AF-A0A497K4Z1-F1
#
_entry.id   AF-A0A497K4Z1-F1
#
_cell.length_a   1.000
_cell.length_b   1.000
_cell.length_c   1.000
_cell.angle_alpha   90.00
_cell.angle_beta   90.00
_cell.angle_gamma   90.00
#
_symmetry.space_group_name_H-M   'P 1'
#
loop_
_entity.id
_entity.type
_entity.pdbx_description
1 polymer ?
#
loop_
_entity_poly.entity_id
_entity_poly.type
_entity_poly.pdbx_seq_one_letter_code
_entity_poly.pdbx_strand_id
1 'polypeptide(L)'
;MNENLRLRVKVYIQKTRKVLEEIRIKRPFPVLNETLIDEVLDHIKRYAEDAEFYFEKKDFETALASISYCEGLLDALKLLKIADFEWPTVQS
;
A
#
# COMPACT_ATOMS: atom_id res chain seq x y z
N MET A 1 -20.00 6.48 -11.13
CA MET A 1 -18.98 6.71 -10.08
C MET A 1 -19.63 7.54 -8.99
N ASN A 2 -19.57 7.10 -7.74
CA ASN A 2 -20.12 7.82 -6.59
C ASN A 2 -19.39 9.18 -6.44
N GLU A 3 -20.12 10.29 -6.32
CA GLU A 3 -19.52 11.63 -6.19
C GLU A 3 -18.64 11.73 -4.92
N ASN A 4 -19.00 10.97 -3.87
CA ASN A 4 -18.18 10.87 -2.66
C ASN A 4 -16.80 10.23 -2.94
N LEU A 5 -16.77 9.11 -3.66
CA LEU A 5 -15.54 8.43 -4.06
C LEU A 5 -14.65 9.33 -4.90
N ARG A 6 -15.24 10.06 -5.85
CA ARG A 6 -14.50 11.03 -6.69
C ARG A 6 -13.79 12.08 -5.85
N LEU A 7 -14.48 12.65 -4.85
CA LEU A 7 -13.91 13.63 -3.94
C LEU A 7 -12.81 13.01 -3.06
N ARG A 8 -13.02 11.80 -2.51
CA ARG A 8 -12.00 11.08 -1.74
C ARG A 8 -10.72 10.86 -2.54
N VAL A 9 -10.84 10.34 -3.77
CA VAL A 9 -9.70 10.12 -4.67
C VAL A 9 -8.99 11.43 -4.98
N LYS A 10 -9.72 12.51 -5.29
CA LYS A 10 -9.12 13.83 -5.54
C LYS A 10 -8.30 14.32 -4.35
N VAL A 11 -8.82 14.18 -3.13
CA VAL A 11 -8.12 14.56 -1.90
C VAL A 11 -6.86 13.71 -1.70
N TYR A 12 -6.92 12.40 -1.91
CA TYR A 12 -5.73 11.54 -1.80
C TYR A 12 -4.67 11.90 -2.83
N ILE A 13 -5.04 12.16 -4.08
CA ILE A 13 -4.10 12.61 -5.12
C ILE A 13 -3.42 13.92 -4.69
N GLN A 14 -4.19 14.91 -4.22
CA GLN A 14 -3.65 16.20 -3.81
C GLN A 14 -2.69 16.07 -2.63
N LYS A 15 -3.07 15.30 -1.60
CA LYS A 15 -2.21 15.04 -0.42
C LYS A 15 -0.91 14.35 -0.83
N THR A 16 -0.99 13.30 -1.64
CA THR A 16 0.19 12.56 -2.11
C THR A 16 1.09 13.43 -2.97
N ARG A 17 0.54 14.23 -3.88
CA ARG A 17 1.34 15.18 -4.69
C ARG A 17 2.08 16.18 -3.82
N LYS A 18 1.41 16.72 -2.80
CA LYS A 18 2.03 17.66 -1.86
C LYS A 18 3.20 17.02 -1.11
N VAL A 19 3.04 15.79 -0.63
CA VAL A 19 4.15 15.06 0.00
C VAL A 19 5.29 14.82 -0.98
N LEU A 20 5.01 14.43 -2.22
CA LEU A 20 6.04 14.20 -3.25
C LEU A 20 6.82 15.47 -3.61
N GLU A 21 6.19 16.64 -3.53
CA GLU A 21 6.87 17.94 -3.74
C GLU A 21 7.79 18.30 -2.58
N GLU A 22 7.45 17.90 -1.35
CA GLU A 22 8.11 18.34 -0.12
C GLU A 22 9.04 17.29 0.50
N ILE A 23 9.01 16.05 0.00
CA ILE A 23 9.70 14.93 0.61
C ILE A 23 11.21 15.19 0.70
N ARG A 24 11.76 15.01 1.90
CA ARG A 24 13.20 15.07 2.14
C ARG A 24 13.73 13.67 2.35
N ILE A 25 14.55 13.21 1.42
CA ILE A 25 15.21 11.90 1.51
C ILE A 25 16.35 11.98 2.53
N LYS A 26 16.18 11.29 3.68
CA LYS A 26 17.22 11.18 4.71
C LYS A 26 18.39 10.34 4.16
N ARG A 27 19.61 10.87 4.26
CA ARG A 27 20.86 10.19 3.88
C ARG A 27 21.90 10.34 5.01
N PRO A 28 22.79 9.34 5.22
CA PRO A 28 22.82 8.03 4.55
C PRO A 28 21.56 7.21 4.87
N PHE A 29 21.24 6.25 4.00
CA PHE A 29 20.12 5.35 4.29
C PHE A 29 20.45 4.53 5.54
N PRO A 30 19.48 4.34 6.46
CA PRO A 30 19.70 3.50 7.62
C PRO A 30 20.00 2.06 7.18
N VAL A 31 20.81 1.35 7.97
CA VAL A 31 21.00 -0.09 7.79
C VAL A 31 19.65 -0.75 8.03
N LEU A 32 19.26 -1.61 7.09
CA LEU A 32 18.05 -2.42 7.22
C LEU A 32 18.19 -3.35 8.43
N ASN A 33 17.17 -3.32 9.31
CA ASN A 33 17.07 -4.18 10.47
C ASN A 33 15.98 -5.22 10.20
N GLU A 34 16.25 -6.49 10.48
CA GLU A 34 15.29 -7.59 10.38
C GLU A 34 13.98 -7.29 11.13
N THR A 35 14.07 -6.74 12.36
CA THR A 35 12.88 -6.37 13.15
C THR A 35 12.00 -5.33 12.43
N LEU A 36 12.62 -4.37 11.74
CA LEU A 36 11.86 -3.37 10.97
C LEU A 36 11.19 -4.02 9.76
N ILE A 37 11.84 -4.99 9.11
CA ILE A 37 11.23 -5.73 8.01
C ILE A 37 10.08 -6.60 8.49
N ASP A 38 10.22 -7.24 9.65
CA ASP A 38 9.13 -8.02 10.26
C ASP A 38 7.92 -7.12 10.58
N GLU A 39 8.14 -5.91 11.09
CA GLU A 39 7.07 -4.92 11.31
C GLU A 39 6.40 -4.49 10.00
N VAL A 40 7.17 -4.29 8.93
CA VAL A 40 6.60 -3.97 7.60
C VAL A 40 5.79 -5.15 7.06
N LEU A 41 6.27 -6.38 7.21
CA LEU A 41 5.56 -7.58 6.78
C LEU A 41 4.27 -7.81 7.59
N ASP A 42 4.27 -7.51 8.90
CA ASP A 42 3.07 -7.52 9.72
C ASP A 42 2.03 -6.51 9.21
N HIS A 43 2.46 -5.28 8.91
CA HIS A 43 1.59 -4.27 8.32
C HIS A 43 1.00 -4.74 6.99
N ILE A 44 1.80 -5.31 6.09
CA ILE A 44 1.32 -5.84 4.80
C ILE A 44 0.22 -6.88 5.01
N LYS A 45 0.42 -7.85 5.92
CA LYS A 45 -0.59 -8.88 6.24
C LYS A 45 -1.89 -8.26 6.75
N ARG A 46 -1.80 -7.31 7.67
CA ARG A 46 -2.97 -6.62 8.23
C ARG A 46 -3.75 -5.84 7.17
N TYR A 47 -3.09 -5.22 6.20
CA TYR A 47 -3.80 -4.55 5.09
C TYR A 47 -4.50 -5.54 4.15
N ALA A 48 -3.98 -6.77 3.99
CA ALA A 48 -4.69 -7.83 3.28
C ALA A 48 -5.94 -8.28 4.06
N GLU A 49 -5.82 -8.50 5.37
CA GLU A 49 -6.94 -8.82 6.26
C GLU A 49 -8.01 -7.71 6.27
N ASP A 50 -7.59 -6.45 6.31
CA ASP A 50 -8.49 -5.29 6.22
C ASP A 50 -9.25 -5.29 4.89
N ALA A 51 -8.58 -5.62 3.77
CA ALA A 51 -9.24 -5.69 2.47
C ALA A 51 -10.34 -6.77 2.44
N GLU A 52 -10.05 -7.96 2.99
CA GLU A 52 -11.04 -9.03 3.14
C GLU A 52 -12.21 -8.59 4.03
N PHE A 53 -11.92 -7.97 5.18
CA PHE A 53 -12.93 -7.47 6.10
C PHE A 53 -13.87 -6.44 5.43
N TYR A 54 -13.32 -5.43 4.74
CA TYR A 54 -14.14 -4.42 4.07
C TYR A 54 -14.90 -4.98 2.87
N PHE A 55 -14.34 -5.99 2.18
CA PHE A 55 -15.02 -6.69 1.10
C PHE A 55 -16.28 -7.40 1.62
N GLU A 56 -16.18 -8.14 2.73
CA GLU A 56 -17.32 -8.81 3.37
C GLU A 56 -18.42 -7.81 3.79
N LYS A 57 -18.03 -6.60 4.20
CA LYS A 57 -18.95 -5.50 4.54
C LYS A 57 -19.55 -4.79 3.33
N LYS A 58 -19.19 -5.19 2.10
CA LYS A 58 -19.57 -4.53 0.83
C LYS A 58 -19.06 -3.09 0.72
N ASP A 59 -18.03 -2.73 1.49
CA ASP A 59 -17.28 -1.49 1.31
C ASP A 59 -16.13 -1.73 0.33
N PHE A 60 -16.49 -1.90 -0.95
CA PHE A 60 -15.54 -2.23 -2.00
C PHE A 60 -14.54 -1.12 -2.28
N GLU A 61 -14.90 0.14 -1.99
CA GLU A 61 -14.00 1.28 -2.16
C GLU A 61 -12.84 1.20 -1.16
N THR A 62 -13.15 0.94 0.11
CA THR A 62 -12.12 0.79 1.14
C THR A 62 -11.36 -0.52 0.96
N ALA A 63 -12.03 -1.63 0.61
CA ALA A 63 -11.37 -2.90 0.32
C ALA A 63 -10.33 -2.77 -0.81
N LEU A 64 -10.71 -2.13 -1.92
CA LEU A 64 -9.81 -1.91 -3.05
C LEU A 64 -8.62 -1.02 -2.68
N ALA A 65 -8.84 0.02 -1.87
CA ALA A 65 -7.77 0.88 -1.38
C ALA A 65 -6.79 0.12 -0.47
N SER A 66 -7.31 -0.72 0.45
CA SER A 66 -6.48 -1.53 1.36
C SER A 66 -5.62 -2.54 0.61
N ILE A 67 -6.18 -3.28 -0.35
CA ILE A 67 -5.39 -4.26 -1.10
C ILE A 67 -4.38 -3.59 -2.03
N SER A 68 -4.74 -2.47 -2.68
CA SER A 68 -3.80 -1.73 -3.53
C SER A 68 -2.61 -1.17 -2.73
N TYR A 69 -2.84 -0.78 -1.47
CA TYR A 69 -1.76 -0.36 -0.57
C TYR A 69 -0.86 -1.53 -0.15
N CYS A 70 -1.45 -2.69 0.17
CA CYS A 70 -0.74 -3.94 0.45
C CYS A 70 0.18 -4.34 -0.72
N GLU A 71 -0.34 -4.38 -1.95
CA GLU A 71 0.41 -4.71 -3.16
C GLU A 71 1.55 -3.70 -3.40
N GLY A 72 1.30 -2.40 -3.24
CA GLY A 72 2.32 -1.37 -3.41
C GLY A 72 3.47 -1.48 -2.39
N LEU A 73 3.20 -1.92 -1.16
CA LEU A 73 4.24 -2.20 -0.17
C LEU A 73 5.06 -3.45 -0.55
N LEU A 74 4.42 -4.50 -1.03
CA LEU A 74 5.11 -5.71 -1.52
C LEU A 74 6.02 -5.39 -2.72
N ASP A 75 5.53 -4.63 -3.70
CA ASP A 75 6.33 -4.17 -4.83
C ASP A 75 7.52 -3.32 -4.37
N ALA A 76 7.34 -2.46 -3.36
CA ALA A 76 8.45 -1.69 -2.79
C ALA A 76 9.54 -2.59 -2.18
N LEU A 77 9.17 -3.66 -1.47
CA LEU A 77 10.12 -4.64 -0.95
C LEU A 77 10.86 -5.37 -2.09
N LYS A 78 10.18 -5.71 -3.18
CA LYS A 78 10.80 -6.30 -4.38
C LYS A 78 11.78 -5.33 -5.05
N LEU A 79 11.41 -4.06 -5.21
CA LEU A 79 12.27 -3.00 -5.74
C LEU A 79 13.54 -2.78 -4.91
N LEU A 80 13.43 -2.93 -3.59
CA LEU A 80 14.55 -2.85 -2.65
C LEU A 80 15.35 -4.16 -2.55
N LYS A 81 14.98 -5.21 -3.30
CA LYS A 81 15.58 -6.55 -3.28
C LYS A 81 15.53 -7.24 -1.92
N ILE A 82 14.51 -6.92 -1.13
CA ILE A 82 14.25 -7.52 0.19
C ILE A 82 13.35 -8.76 0.04
N ALA A 83 12.43 -8.73 -0.91
CA ALA A 83 11.51 -9.83 -1.20
C ALA A 83 11.65 -10.31 -2.64
N ASP A 84 11.41 -11.60 -2.85
CA ASP A 84 11.34 -12.24 -4.17
C ASP A 84 10.03 -13.02 -4.29
N PHE A 85 9.21 -12.66 -5.28
CA PHE A 85 7.91 -13.26 -5.55
C PHE A 85 7.44 -12.85 -6.94
N GLU A 86 6.49 -13.59 -7.51
CA GLU A 86 5.82 -13.24 -8.77
C GLU A 86 4.32 -13.10 -8.54
N TRP A 87 3.71 -12.11 -9.19
CA TRP A 87 2.25 -11.94 -9.14
C TRP A 87 1.58 -13.07 -9.93
N PRO A 88 0.62 -13.79 -9.34
CA PRO A 88 -0.09 -14.85 -10.06
C PRO A 88 -0.87 -14.24 -11.23
N THR A 89 -0.82 -14.89 -12.38
CA THR A 89 -1.69 -14.55 -13.51
C THR A 89 -3.09 -15.07 -13.22
N VAL A 90 -3.88 -14.28 -12.49
CA VAL A 90 -5.29 -14.59 -12.27
C VAL A 90 -6.06 -14.09 -13.49
N GLN A 91 -6.58 -15.02 -14.31
CA GLN A 91 -7.57 -14.70 -15.35
C GLN A 91 -8.91 -14.50 -14.64
N SER A 92 -9.39 -13.26 -14.62
CA SER A 92 -10.72 -12.88 -14.16
C SER A 92 -11.77 -12.94 -15.26
#